data_AF-A0A3M0JFV5-F1
#
_entry.id   AF-A0A3M0JFV5-F1
#
_cell.length_a   1.000
_cell.length_b   1.000
_cell.length_c   1.000
_cell.angle_alpha   90.00
_cell.angle_beta   90.00
_cell.angle_gamma   90.00
#
_symmetry.space_group_name_H-M   'P 1'
#
loop_
_entity.id
_entity.type
_entity.pdbx_description
1 polymer ?
#
loop_
_entity_poly.entity_id
_entity_poly.type
_entity_poly.pdbx_seq_one_letter_code
_entity_poly.pdbx_strand_id
1 'polypeptide(L)'
;MGAGASAEEKHSRELEKKLKEDAEKDARTVKLLLLGAGESGKSTIVKQMKIIHQDGYSLEECLEFIAIIYSNTLQSMLAIVRAMTTLNIQYGDTARQDDARKLLHLSDTIEEGTMPKELSEIIGRLWKDSGIQACFDRASEYQLNDSAG
;
A
#
# COMPACT_ATOMS: atom_id res chain seq x y z
N MET A 1 -56.57 -11.28 25.59
CA MET A 1 -55.31 -12.04 25.50
C MET A 1 -54.44 -11.36 24.45
N GLY A 2 -53.28 -10.84 24.83
CA GLY A 2 -52.39 -10.12 23.93
C GLY A 2 -51.14 -9.71 24.69
N ALA A 3 -50.30 -10.69 25.03
CA ALA A 3 -48.96 -10.41 25.54
C ALA A 3 -48.20 -9.72 24.40
N GLY A 4 -47.87 -8.44 24.60
CA GLY A 4 -47.01 -7.71 23.69
C GLY A 4 -45.66 -8.41 23.62
N ALA A 5 -45.20 -8.71 22.40
CA ALA A 5 -43.90 -9.32 22.17
C ALA A 5 -42.81 -8.57 22.97
N SER A 6 -42.04 -9.33 23.75
CA SER A 6 -40.87 -8.83 24.49
C SER A 6 -39.94 -8.06 23.55
N ALA A 7 -39.23 -7.05 24.06
CA ALA A 7 -38.22 -6.31 23.29
C ALA A 7 -37.19 -7.25 22.64
N GLU A 8 -36.88 -8.37 23.31
CA GLU A 8 -35.98 -9.42 22.81
C GLU A 8 -36.57 -10.17 21.61
N GLU A 9 -37.88 -10.47 21.63
CA GLU A 9 -38.55 -11.12 20.50
C GLU A 9 -38.62 -10.21 19.28
N LYS A 10 -38.81 -8.90 19.49
CA LYS A 10 -38.79 -7.92 18.40
C LYS A 10 -37.40 -7.82 17.77
N HIS A 11 -36.36 -7.72 18.62
CA HIS A 11 -34.97 -7.70 18.17
C HIS A 11 -34.59 -8.99 17.42
N SER A 12 -35.02 -10.15 17.92
CA SER A 12 -34.78 -11.44 17.25
C SER A 12 -35.43 -11.50 15.86
N ARG A 13 -36.69 -11.08 15.74
CA ARG A 13 -37.39 -11.03 14.44
C ARG A 13 -36.74 -10.04 13.46
N GLU A 14 -36.25 -8.91 13.95
CA GLU A 14 -35.50 -7.95 13.12
C GLU A 14 -34.17 -8.53 12.62
N LEU A 15 -33.47 -9.30 13.46
CA LEU A 15 -32.23 -9.98 13.09
C LEU A 15 -32.49 -11.08 12.05
N GLU A 16 -33.50 -11.93 12.24
CA GLU A 16 -33.87 -12.96 11.27
C GLU A 16 -34.26 -12.36 9.92
N LYS A 17 -34.97 -11.21 9.93
CA LYS A 17 -35.31 -10.48 8.72
C LYS A 17 -34.05 -10.00 7.98
N LYS A 18 -33.10 -9.37 8.70
CA LYS A 18 -31.82 -8.94 8.11
C LYS A 18 -31.02 -10.11 7.54
N LEU A 19 -30.91 -11.21 8.28
CA LEU A 19 -30.20 -12.41 7.82
C LEU A 19 -30.80 -12.98 6.53
N LYS A 20 -32.13 -12.99 6.41
CA LYS A 20 -32.80 -13.43 5.19
C LYS A 20 -32.54 -12.48 4.02
N GLU A 21 -32.61 -11.17 4.24
CA GLU A 21 -32.32 -10.15 3.22
C GLU A 21 -30.87 -10.24 2.73
N ASP A 22 -29.91 -10.42 3.64
CA ASP A 22 -28.49 -10.60 3.31
C ASP A 22 -28.25 -11.89 2.53
N ALA A 23 -28.90 -13.01 2.93
CA ALA A 23 -28.80 -14.27 2.22
C ALA A 23 -29.34 -14.19 0.78
N GLU A 24 -30.46 -13.49 0.57
CA GLU A 24 -31.00 -13.26 -0.77
C GLU A 24 -30.12 -12.36 -1.63
N LYS A 25 -29.44 -11.37 -1.03
CA LYS A 25 -28.49 -10.50 -1.71
C LYS A 25 -27.22 -11.25 -2.09
N ASP A 26 -26.69 -12.06 -1.18
CA ASP A 26 -25.52 -12.92 -1.40
C ASP A 26 -25.77 -13.96 -2.49
N ALA A 27 -26.96 -14.58 -2.51
CA ALA A 27 -27.35 -15.54 -3.54
C ALA A 27 -27.38 -14.93 -4.95
N ARG A 28 -27.63 -13.62 -5.07
CA ARG A 28 -27.62 -12.87 -6.34
C ARG A 28 -26.25 -12.26 -6.68
N THR A 29 -25.29 -12.30 -5.77
CA THR A 29 -23.99 -11.67 -5.94
C THR A 29 -23.04 -12.59 -6.72
N VAL A 30 -22.51 -12.08 -7.84
CA VAL A 30 -21.48 -12.79 -8.61
C VAL A 30 -20.12 -12.55 -7.98
N LYS A 31 -19.45 -13.63 -7.54
CA LYS A 31 -18.10 -13.57 -6.95
C LYS A 31 -17.05 -13.84 -8.02
N LEU A 32 -16.10 -12.93 -8.16
CA LEU A 32 -14.97 -13.05 -9.09
C LEU A 32 -13.67 -13.24 -8.30
N LEU A 33 -12.85 -14.19 -8.72
CA LEU A 33 -11.52 -14.44 -8.17
C LEU A 33 -10.46 -14.06 -9.19
N LEU A 34 -9.61 -13.10 -8.85
CA LEU A 34 -8.46 -12.70 -9.68
C LEU A 34 -7.22 -13.45 -9.20
N LEU A 35 -6.64 -14.28 -10.08
CA LEU A 35 -5.42 -15.04 -9.81
C LEU A 35 -4.27 -14.52 -10.68
N GLY A 36 -3.05 -14.59 -10.14
CA GLY A 36 -1.84 -14.14 -10.81
C GLY A 36 -0.67 -14.00 -9.84
N ALA A 37 0.56 -13.99 -10.36
CA ALA A 37 1.78 -13.81 -9.59
C ALA A 37 1.79 -12.50 -8.76
N GLY A 38 2.71 -12.38 -7.80
CA GLY A 38 2.95 -11.10 -7.11
C GLY A 38 3.13 -9.97 -8.14
N GLU A 39 2.63 -8.78 -7.82
CA GLU A 39 2.81 -7.57 -8.66
C GLU A 39 2.21 -7.63 -10.08
N SER A 40 1.47 -8.69 -10.44
CA SER A 40 0.82 -8.87 -11.76
C SER A 40 -0.35 -7.91 -12.07
N GLY A 41 -0.51 -6.81 -11.32
CA GLY A 41 -1.56 -5.80 -11.55
C GLY A 41 -2.97 -6.14 -11.06
N LYS A 42 -3.18 -7.23 -10.29
CA LYS A 42 -4.51 -7.61 -9.76
C LYS A 42 -5.18 -6.48 -8.99
N SER A 43 -4.46 -5.87 -8.05
CA SER A 43 -4.97 -4.73 -7.28
C SER A 43 -5.29 -3.55 -8.20
N THR A 44 -4.48 -3.32 -9.24
CA THR A 44 -4.72 -2.27 -10.23
C THR A 44 -6.01 -2.50 -11.00
N ILE A 45 -6.32 -3.73 -11.41
CA ILE A 45 -7.59 -4.07 -12.07
C ILE A 45 -8.77 -3.77 -11.13
N VAL A 46 -8.70 -4.16 -9.86
CA VAL A 46 -9.76 -3.87 -8.88
C VAL A 46 -9.93 -2.36 -8.68
N LYS A 47 -8.83 -1.61 -8.61
CA LYS A 47 -8.85 -0.14 -8.52
C LYS A 47 -9.51 0.49 -9.75
N GLN A 48 -9.23 -0.01 -10.95
CA GLN A 48 -9.87 0.47 -12.18
C GLN A 48 -11.37 0.14 -12.21
N MET A 49 -11.78 -1.04 -11.73
CA MET A 49 -13.21 -1.38 -11.63
C MET A 49 -13.96 -0.38 -10.75
N LYS A 50 -13.34 0.09 -9.66
CA LYS A 50 -13.91 1.14 -8.81
C LYS A 50 -14.05 2.47 -9.54
N ILE A 51 -13.02 2.89 -10.27
CA ILE A 51 -13.05 4.13 -11.07
C ILE A 51 -14.17 4.09 -12.12
N ILE A 52 -14.34 2.96 -12.81
CA ILE A 52 -15.26 2.85 -13.95
C ILE A 52 -16.70 2.56 -13.49
N HIS A 53 -16.90 1.85 -12.38
CA HIS A 53 -18.21 1.31 -11.97
C HIS A 53 -18.69 1.73 -10.58
N GLN A 54 -17.91 2.44 -9.76
CA GLN A 54 -18.26 2.82 -8.38
C GLN A 54 -17.91 4.28 -8.08
N ASP A 55 -18.21 5.20 -9.01
CA ASP A 55 -18.08 6.66 -8.84
C ASP A 55 -16.68 7.17 -8.45
N GLY A 56 -15.63 6.35 -8.60
CA GLY A 56 -14.25 6.74 -8.27
C GLY A 56 -13.92 6.59 -6.79
N TYR A 57 -12.99 7.42 -6.31
CA TYR A 57 -12.51 7.42 -4.93
C TYR A 57 -12.98 8.67 -4.20
N SER A 58 -13.45 8.50 -2.96
CA SER A 58 -13.75 9.65 -2.10
C SER A 58 -12.46 10.30 -1.60
N LEU A 59 -12.59 11.52 -1.06
CA LEU A 59 -11.45 12.21 -0.45
C LEU A 59 -10.89 11.41 0.73
N GLU A 60 -11.77 10.86 1.56
CA GLU A 60 -11.39 10.03 2.72
C GLU A 60 -10.55 8.83 2.29
N GLU A 61 -10.97 8.13 1.23
CA GLU A 61 -10.22 7.00 0.68
C GLU A 61 -8.88 7.44 0.06
N CYS A 62 -8.85 8.63 -0.55
CA CYS A 62 -7.60 9.19 -1.07
C CYS A 62 -6.60 9.51 0.06
N LEU A 63 -7.10 9.97 1.22
CA LEU A 63 -6.26 10.21 2.39
C LEU A 63 -5.68 8.91 2.95
N GLU A 64 -6.41 7.80 2.89
CA GLU A 64 -5.89 6.47 3.27
C GLU A 64 -4.72 6.03 2.37
N PHE A 65 -4.71 6.43 1.08
CA PHE A 65 -3.59 6.12 0.19
C PHE A 65 -2.30 6.85 0.54
N ILE A 66 -2.33 7.95 1.30
CA ILE A 66 -1.13 8.71 1.67
C ILE A 66 -0.14 7.81 2.42
N ALA A 67 -0.63 7.06 3.41
CA ALA A 67 0.21 6.15 4.19
C ALA A 67 0.84 5.06 3.30
N ILE A 68 0.08 4.55 2.34
CA ILE A 68 0.54 3.53 1.38
C ILE A 68 1.62 4.11 0.47
N ILE A 69 1.44 5.34 -0.03
CA ILE A 69 2.43 6.03 -0.88
C ILE A 69 3.73 6.22 -0.10
N TYR A 70 3.66 6.67 1.16
CA TYR A 70 4.84 6.85 2.00
C TYR A 70 5.57 5.53 2.26
N SER A 71 4.84 4.46 2.59
CA SER A 71 5.42 3.14 2.80
C SER A 71 6.12 2.62 1.53
N ASN A 72 5.45 2.70 0.38
CA ASN A 72 6.05 2.29 -0.91
C ASN A 72 7.30 3.09 -1.26
N THR A 73 7.30 4.41 -1.00
CA THR A 73 8.44 5.29 -1.27
C THR A 73 9.66 4.89 -0.43
N LEU A 74 9.44 4.66 0.86
CA LEU A 74 10.50 4.23 1.77
C LEU A 74 11.02 2.84 1.41
N GLN A 75 10.13 1.87 1.23
CA GLN A 75 10.49 0.49 0.88
C GLN A 75 11.27 0.43 -0.43
N SER A 76 10.88 1.22 -1.44
CA SER A 76 11.59 1.29 -2.72
C SER A 76 13.00 1.84 -2.55
N MET A 77 13.16 2.95 -1.82
CA MET A 77 14.49 3.52 -1.57
C MET A 77 15.39 2.58 -0.75
N LEU A 78 14.83 1.89 0.26
CA LEU A 78 15.56 0.89 1.04
C LEU A 78 16.01 -0.30 0.18
N ALA A 79 15.16 -0.77 -0.74
CA ALA A 79 15.50 -1.82 -1.68
C ALA A 79 16.67 -1.42 -2.56
N ILE A 80 16.66 -0.21 -3.13
CA ILE A 80 17.76 0.31 -3.95
C ILE A 80 19.06 0.42 -3.13
N VAL A 81 19.01 1.01 -1.93
CA VAL A 81 20.19 1.13 -1.05
C VAL A 81 20.81 -0.23 -0.70
N ARG A 82 19.97 -1.25 -0.44
CA ARG A 82 20.44 -2.62 -0.20
C ARG A 82 21.06 -3.22 -1.46
N ALA A 83 20.39 -3.05 -2.61
CA ALA A 83 20.88 -3.53 -3.90
C ALA A 83 22.21 -2.91 -4.32
N MET A 84 22.47 -1.65 -3.99
CA MET A 84 23.78 -1.01 -4.25
C MET A 84 24.94 -1.80 -3.62
N THR A 85 24.74 -2.34 -2.40
CA THR A 85 25.74 -3.16 -1.72
C THR A 85 25.94 -4.50 -2.44
N THR A 86 24.85 -5.15 -2.84
CA THR A 86 24.88 -6.44 -3.55
C THR A 86 25.50 -6.32 -4.93
N LEU A 87 25.21 -5.24 -5.66
CA LEU A 87 25.71 -4.97 -7.01
C LEU A 87 27.06 -4.24 -7.02
N ASN A 88 27.62 -3.96 -5.83
CA ASN A 88 28.87 -3.24 -5.61
C ASN A 88 28.93 -1.87 -6.34
N ILE A 89 27.81 -1.15 -6.33
CA ILE A 89 27.69 0.19 -6.92
C ILE A 89 28.06 1.22 -5.86
N GLN A 90 29.00 2.10 -6.19
CA GLN A 90 29.41 3.18 -5.32
C GLN A 90 28.46 4.38 -5.45
N TYR A 91 28.28 5.12 -4.36
CA TYR A 91 27.60 6.41 -4.39
C TYR A 91 28.38 7.40 -5.25
N GLY A 92 27.66 8.30 -5.93
CA GLY A 92 28.28 9.40 -6.66
C GLY A 92 28.92 10.43 -5.73
N ASP A 93 28.27 10.71 -4.60
CA ASP A 93 28.79 11.54 -3.52
C ASP A 93 28.98 10.71 -2.23
N THR A 94 30.18 10.76 -1.65
CA THR A 94 30.50 10.10 -0.38
C THR A 94 29.58 10.50 0.77
N ALA A 95 29.03 11.72 0.77
CA ALA A 95 28.07 12.17 1.79
C ALA A 95 26.74 11.39 1.74
N ARG A 96 26.42 10.76 0.61
CA ARG A 96 25.21 9.92 0.46
C ARG A 96 25.33 8.59 1.19
N GLN A 97 26.55 8.12 1.45
CA GLN A 97 26.75 6.93 2.27
C GLN A 97 26.22 7.14 3.70
N ASP A 98 26.41 8.33 4.27
CA ASP A 98 25.87 8.65 5.60
C ASP A 98 24.35 8.85 5.58
N ASP A 99 23.80 9.44 4.51
CA ASP A 99 22.35 9.54 4.31
C ASP A 99 21.70 8.14 4.20
N ALA A 100 22.34 7.18 3.52
CA ALA A 100 21.87 5.80 3.41
C ALA A 100 21.89 5.06 4.76
N ARG A 101 22.93 5.26 5.58
CA ARG A 101 22.98 4.73 6.95
C ARG A 101 21.86 5.30 7.82
N LYS A 102 21.64 6.62 7.75
CA LYS A 102 20.54 7.28 8.46
C LYS A 102 19.17 6.76 8.02
N LEU A 103 18.96 6.57 6.72
CA LEU A 103 17.73 5.99 6.18
C LEU A 103 17.43 4.62 6.80
N LEU A 104 18.43 3.72 6.82
CA LEU A 104 18.30 2.38 7.39
C LEU A 104 17.99 2.41 8.90
N HIS A 105 18.59 3.33 9.64
CA HIS A 105 18.28 3.47 11.07
C HIS A 105 16.90 4.05 11.32
N LEU A 106 16.51 5.08 10.55
CA LEU A 106 15.22 5.72 10.70
C LEU A 106 14.09 4.76 10.33
N SER A 107 14.25 3.92 9.31
CA SER A 107 13.20 2.96 8.90
C SER A 107 12.78 1.99 10.01
N ASP A 108 13.67 1.71 10.96
CA ASP A 108 13.37 0.81 12.09
C ASP A 108 12.65 1.51 13.25
N THR A 109 12.61 2.85 13.24
CA THR A 109 12.11 3.66 14.36
C THR A 109 10.86 4.48 14.03
N ILE A 110 10.66 4.79 12.75
CA ILE A 110 9.48 5.56 12.33
C ILE A 110 8.24 4.70 12.35
N GLU A 111 7.10 5.34 12.62
CA GLU A 111 5.80 4.69 12.48
C GLU A 111 5.50 4.41 10.99
N GLU A 112 5.02 3.20 10.71
CA GLU A 112 4.68 2.78 9.36
C GLU A 112 3.61 3.71 8.76
N GLY A 113 3.80 4.08 7.48
CA GLY A 113 2.86 4.98 6.79
C GLY A 113 3.04 6.47 7.13
N THR A 114 4.12 6.84 7.82
CA THR A 114 4.48 8.25 8.05
C THR A 114 5.67 8.68 7.19
N MET A 115 5.78 9.98 6.93
CA MET A 115 6.91 10.56 6.19
C MET A 115 7.39 11.85 6.91
N PRO A 116 8.18 11.73 7.97
CA PRO A 116 8.78 12.88 8.63
C PRO A 116 9.65 13.70 7.67
N LYS A 117 9.76 15.01 7.92
CA LYS A 117 10.51 15.92 7.04
C LYS A 117 11.94 15.45 6.78
N GLU A 118 12.65 15.06 7.84
CA GLU A 118 14.02 14.54 7.76
C GLU A 118 14.13 13.33 6.81
N LEU A 119 13.18 12.40 6.89
CA LEU A 119 13.13 11.22 6.04
C LEU A 119 12.95 11.59 4.57
N SER A 120 11.98 12.46 4.27
CA SER A 120 11.73 12.91 2.90
C SER A 120 12.93 13.64 2.30
N GLU A 121 13.66 14.43 3.10
CA GLU A 121 14.86 15.12 2.67
C GLU A 121 16.01 14.16 2.40
N ILE A 122 16.19 13.12 3.23
CA ILE A 122 17.18 12.06 3.01
C ILE A 122 16.88 11.32 1.70
N ILE A 123 15.64 10.87 1.52
CA ILE A 123 15.19 10.17 0.29
C ILE A 123 15.42 11.06 -0.94
N GLY A 124 15.03 12.34 -0.87
CA GLY A 124 15.21 13.28 -1.97
C GLY A 124 16.69 13.56 -2.31
N ARG A 125 17.59 13.53 -1.32
CA ARG A 125 19.03 13.63 -1.52
C ARG A 125 19.64 12.37 -2.12
N LEU A 126 19.20 11.20 -1.67
CA LEU A 126 19.63 9.90 -2.20
C LEU A 126 19.17 9.73 -3.65
N TRP A 127 17.93 10.07 -3.97
CA TRP A 127 17.39 9.91 -5.33
C TRP A 127 18.19 10.69 -6.38
N LYS A 128 18.76 11.84 -6.01
CA LYS A 128 19.59 12.66 -6.91
C LYS A 128 21.02 12.13 -7.09
N ASP A 129 21.43 11.12 -6.32
CA ASP A 129 22.76 10.52 -6.42
C ASP A 129 22.90 9.68 -7.69
N SER A 130 24.03 9.83 -8.40
CA SER A 130 24.26 9.10 -9.65
C SER A 130 24.43 7.60 -9.44
N GLY A 131 24.94 7.16 -8.28
CA GLY A 131 25.06 5.74 -7.92
C GLY A 131 23.69 5.10 -7.66
N ILE A 132 22.80 5.83 -6.98
CA ILE A 132 21.41 5.42 -6.77
C ILE A 132 20.68 5.30 -8.12
N GLN A 133 20.79 6.31 -9.00
CA GLN A 133 20.20 6.25 -10.34
C GLN A 133 20.76 5.08 -11.17
N ALA A 134 22.07 4.86 -11.16
CA ALA A 134 22.68 3.71 -11.85
C ALA A 134 22.24 2.36 -11.28
N CYS A 135 21.94 2.28 -9.98
CA CYS A 135 21.37 1.08 -9.36
C CYS A 135 19.90 0.88 -9.72
N PHE A 136 19.14 1.96 -9.86
CA PHE A 136 17.76 1.93 -10.32
C PHE A 136 17.64 1.48 -11.78
N ASP A 137 18.55 1.90 -12.66
CA ASP A 137 18.61 1.42 -14.05
C ASP A 137 18.81 -0.11 -14.17
N ARG A 138 19.32 -0.73 -13.10
CA ARG A 138 19.52 -2.17 -12.95
C ARG A 138 18.44 -2.84 -12.08
N ALA A 139 17.28 -2.20 -11.91
CA ALA A 139 16.18 -2.69 -11.07
C ALA A 139 15.73 -4.12 -11.42
N SER A 140 15.92 -4.58 -12.67
CA SER A 140 15.61 -5.96 -13.07
C SER A 140 16.49 -7.03 -12.39
N GLU A 141 17.61 -6.64 -11.77
CA GLU A 141 18.54 -7.56 -11.09
C GLU A 141 18.17 -7.82 -9.62
N TYR A 142 17.16 -7.12 -9.08
CA TYR A 142 16.67 -7.29 -7.72
C TYR A 142 15.15 -7.08 -7.66
N GLN A 143 14.52 -7.38 -6.52
CA GLN A 143 13.10 -7.11 -6.37
C GLN A 143 12.90 -5.64 -6.00
N LEU A 144 12.40 -4.86 -6.95
CA LEU A 144 11.95 -3.50 -6.77
C LEU A 144 10.51 -3.39 -7.28
N ASN A 145 9.67 -2.64 -6.57
CA ASN A 145 8.30 -2.40 -7.01
C ASN A 145 8.31 -1.66 -8.36
N ASP A 146 7.55 -2.13 -9.33
CA ASP A 146 7.42 -1.50 -10.65
C ASP A 146 7.01 -0.02 -10.59
N SER A 147 6.32 0.41 -9.53
CA SER A 147 5.91 1.81 -9.34
C SER A 147 6.97 2.69 -8.67
N ALA A 148 8.21 2.23 -8.51
CA ALA A 148 9.28 2.96 -7.81
C ALA A 148 9.90 4.11 -8.64
N GLY A 149 9.66 4.15 -9.95
CA GLY A 149 10.18 5.15 -10.89
C GLY A 149 9.29 6.37 -11.11
#